data_AF-A0A4Y2W9K7-F1
#
_entry.id   AF-A0A4Y2W9K7-F1
#
_cell.length_a   1.000
_cell.length_b   1.000
_cell.length_c   1.000
_cell.angle_alpha   90.00
_cell.angle_beta   90.00
_cell.angle_gamma   90.00
#
_symmetry.space_group_name_H-M   'P 1'
#
loop_
_entity.id
_entity.type
_entity.pdbx_description
1 polymer ?
#
loop_
_entity_poly.entity_id
_entity_poly.type
_entity_poly.pdbx_seq_one_letter_code
_entity_poly.pdbx_strand_id
1 'polypeptide(L)'
;VWFNAQNSTDAPVNDLMLWESLNLNKKYEPGVVKAGLLTYSRHLWYLTEEAATYFLFSKKVSDSEKKIAESLIKYNANEKSLPTDVPVFCFQLYHRTASIGWKKSWLIFHLLKQDGSWLKKNPQAWEEDFAFKEMKFLSKT
;
A
#
# COMPACT_ATOMS: atom_id res chain seq x y z
N VAL A 1 -7.80 8.37 -16.03
CA VAL A 1 -7.17 8.76 -14.75
C VAL A 1 -7.22 7.57 -13.81
N TRP A 2 -6.23 7.38 -12.93
CA TRP A 2 -6.14 6.22 -12.02
C TRP A 2 -7.39 6.04 -11.13
N PHE A 3 -8.10 7.13 -10.82
CA PHE A 3 -9.39 7.09 -10.12
C PHE A 3 -10.51 6.35 -10.88
N ASN A 4 -10.36 6.09 -12.19
CA ASN A 4 -11.30 5.29 -13.00
C ASN A 4 -10.81 3.85 -13.21
N ALA A 5 -9.70 3.43 -12.59
CA ALA A 5 -9.24 2.05 -12.71
C ALA A 5 -10.22 1.13 -11.95
N GLN A 6 -10.74 0.11 -12.64
CA GLN A 6 -11.73 -0.85 -12.13
C GLN A 6 -11.32 -1.57 -10.82
N ASN A 7 -10.05 -1.46 -10.41
CA ASN A 7 -9.57 -2.00 -9.15
C ASN A 7 -8.39 -1.20 -8.57
N SER A 8 -8.67 0.00 -8.07
CA SER A 8 -7.74 0.84 -7.30
C SER A 8 -6.96 0.07 -6.22
N THR A 9 -7.57 -0.95 -5.61
CA THR A 9 -6.94 -1.78 -4.57
C THR A 9 -5.80 -2.65 -5.10
N ASP A 10 -5.87 -3.04 -6.37
CA ASP A 10 -4.84 -3.88 -7.01
C ASP A 10 -3.73 -3.06 -7.66
N ALA A 11 -3.96 -1.77 -7.93
CA ALA A 11 -2.99 -0.93 -8.63
C ALA A 11 -1.63 -0.89 -7.91
N PRO A 12 -1.54 -0.63 -6.58
CA PRO A 12 -0.29 -0.72 -5.84
C PRO A 12 0.41 -2.08 -6.00
N VAL A 13 -0.35 -3.18 -5.94
CA VAL A 13 0.19 -4.54 -5.99
C VAL A 13 0.73 -4.86 -7.38
N ASN A 14 -0.04 -4.58 -8.42
CA ASN A 14 0.38 -4.79 -9.81
C ASN A 14 1.63 -3.99 -10.12
N ASP A 15 1.68 -2.76 -9.62
CA ASP A 15 2.76 -1.86 -9.94
C ASP A 15 4.08 -2.32 -9.34
N LEU A 16 4.01 -2.81 -8.09
CA LEU A 16 5.13 -3.41 -7.39
C LEU A 16 5.57 -4.73 -8.03
N MET A 17 4.63 -5.60 -8.41
CA MET A 17 4.95 -6.85 -9.12
C MET A 17 5.68 -6.58 -10.45
N LEU A 18 5.27 -5.57 -11.21
CA LEU A 18 5.96 -5.18 -12.44
C LEU A 18 7.36 -4.64 -12.14
N TRP A 19 7.51 -3.83 -11.09
CA TRP A 19 8.82 -3.36 -10.64
C TRP A 19 9.78 -4.50 -10.28
N GLU A 20 9.32 -5.50 -9.53
CA GLU A 20 10.10 -6.70 -9.20
C GLU A 20 10.48 -7.50 -10.44
N SER A 21 9.50 -7.74 -11.32
CA SER A 21 9.72 -8.47 -12.58
C SER A 21 10.81 -7.81 -13.43
N LEU A 22 10.82 -6.48 -13.52
CA LEU A 22 11.89 -5.73 -14.20
C LEU A 22 13.24 -5.92 -13.51
N ASN A 23 13.30 -5.91 -12.18
CA ASN A 23 14.55 -6.13 -11.44
C ASN A 23 15.11 -7.55 -11.60
N LEU A 24 14.27 -8.58 -11.71
CA LEU A 24 14.73 -9.96 -11.95
C LEU A 24 15.46 -10.09 -13.29
N ASN A 25 15.10 -9.25 -14.27
CA ASN A 25 15.70 -9.23 -15.60
C ASN A 25 17.00 -8.42 -15.68
N LYS A 26 17.41 -7.73 -14.59
CA LYS A 26 18.60 -6.87 -14.56
C LYS A 26 19.89 -7.61 -14.91
N LYS A 27 19.92 -8.93 -14.67
CA LYS A 27 21.07 -9.79 -14.98
C LYS A 27 21.26 -10.05 -16.48
N TYR A 28 20.23 -9.88 -17.30
CA TYR A 28 20.27 -10.13 -18.74
C TYR A 28 20.55 -8.84 -19.52
N GLU A 29 19.75 -7.80 -19.29
CA GLU A 29 19.81 -6.53 -20.03
C GLU A 29 19.82 -5.32 -19.08
N PRO A 30 20.93 -5.08 -18.37
CA PRO A 30 20.98 -4.07 -17.30
C PRO A 30 20.69 -2.65 -17.79
N GLY A 31 21.08 -2.33 -19.04
CA GLY A 31 20.79 -1.03 -19.66
C GLY A 31 19.30 -0.80 -19.90
N VAL A 32 18.63 -1.79 -20.50
CA VAL A 32 17.19 -1.76 -20.76
C VAL A 32 16.40 -1.72 -19.47
N VAL A 33 16.78 -2.56 -18.49
CA VAL A 33 16.13 -2.57 -17.17
C VAL A 33 16.29 -1.23 -16.46
N LYS A 34 17.50 -0.64 -16.48
CA LYS A 34 17.72 0.68 -15.88
C LYS A 34 16.84 1.76 -16.53
N ALA A 35 16.74 1.79 -17.85
CA ALA A 35 15.90 2.74 -18.57
C ALA A 35 14.40 2.52 -18.30
N GLY A 36 13.98 1.25 -18.27
CA GLY A 36 12.61 0.84 -17.93
C GLY A 36 12.22 1.24 -16.52
N LEU A 37 13.03 0.91 -15.52
CA LEU A 37 12.80 1.29 -14.12
C LEU A 37 12.77 2.81 -13.92
N LEU A 38 13.64 3.57 -14.60
CA LEU A 38 13.64 5.03 -14.53
C LEU A 38 12.37 5.64 -15.14
N THR A 39 11.87 5.06 -16.23
CA THR A 39 10.62 5.51 -16.86
C THR A 39 9.45 5.14 -15.96
N TYR A 40 9.46 3.93 -15.42
CA TYR A 40 8.39 3.38 -14.61
C TYR A 40 8.29 4.04 -13.24
N SER A 41 9.41 4.47 -12.63
CA SER A 41 9.38 5.23 -11.37
C SER A 41 8.59 6.54 -11.47
N ARG A 42 8.48 7.12 -12.68
CA ARG A 42 7.62 8.29 -12.94
C ARG A 42 6.14 7.97 -12.88
N HIS A 43 5.76 6.71 -13.13
CA HIS A 43 4.37 6.24 -12.98
C HIS A 43 4.01 6.03 -11.51
N LEU A 44 4.98 5.64 -10.70
CA LEU A 44 4.76 5.30 -9.30
C LEU A 44 4.56 6.52 -8.38
N TRP A 45 4.49 7.75 -8.91
CA TRP A 45 4.31 8.99 -8.13
C TRP A 45 3.13 8.95 -7.15
N TYR A 46 2.09 8.16 -7.45
CA TYR A 46 0.90 8.02 -6.60
C TYR A 46 1.08 7.00 -5.47
N LEU A 47 2.09 6.11 -5.53
CA LEU A 47 2.38 5.07 -4.55
C LEU A 47 3.07 5.67 -3.32
N THR A 48 2.28 6.45 -2.60
CA THR A 48 2.58 7.09 -1.33
C THR A 48 2.27 6.10 -0.19
N GLU A 49 2.70 6.40 1.05
CA GLU A 49 2.37 5.58 2.22
C GLU A 49 0.85 5.45 2.43
N GLU A 50 0.11 6.51 2.12
CA GLU A 50 -1.34 6.60 2.15
C GLU A 50 -1.96 5.64 1.14
N ALA A 51 -1.55 5.76 -0.13
CA ALA A 51 -2.07 4.93 -1.22
C ALA A 51 -1.64 3.47 -1.10
N ALA A 52 -0.48 3.20 -0.49
CA ALA A 52 -0.05 1.84 -0.23
C ALA A 52 -1.08 1.07 0.60
N THR A 53 -1.71 1.72 1.58
CA THR A 53 -2.73 1.11 2.45
C THR A 53 -3.86 0.42 1.69
N TYR A 54 -4.14 0.81 0.43
CA TYR A 54 -5.10 0.12 -0.42
C TYR A 54 -4.74 -1.34 -0.72
N PHE A 55 -3.47 -1.76 -0.59
CA PHE A 55 -3.06 -3.16 -0.75
C PHE A 55 -3.78 -4.09 0.24
N LEU A 56 -4.18 -3.58 1.42
CA LEU A 56 -4.89 -4.36 2.45
C LEU A 56 -6.22 -4.92 1.93
N PHE A 57 -6.84 -4.21 0.98
CA PHE A 57 -8.11 -4.57 0.37
C PHE A 57 -7.96 -5.47 -0.86
N SER A 58 -6.75 -5.62 -1.39
CA SER A 58 -6.48 -6.47 -2.55
C SER A 58 -6.61 -7.95 -2.18
N LYS A 59 -7.15 -8.73 -3.13
CA LYS A 59 -7.17 -10.20 -3.06
C LYS A 59 -5.86 -10.83 -3.55
N LYS A 60 -4.98 -10.05 -4.19
CA LYS A 60 -3.68 -10.51 -4.69
C LYS A 60 -2.63 -10.59 -3.59
N VAL A 61 -2.86 -9.89 -2.47
CA VAL A 61 -2.01 -9.94 -1.29
C VAL A 61 -2.50 -11.06 -0.38
N SER A 62 -1.60 -11.98 -0.06
CA SER A 62 -1.89 -13.11 0.83
C SER A 62 -2.09 -12.64 2.28
N ASP A 63 -2.78 -13.46 3.09
CA ASP A 63 -2.95 -13.18 4.52
C ASP A 63 -1.62 -13.06 5.26
N SER A 64 -0.59 -13.81 4.85
CA SER A 64 0.74 -13.73 5.45
C SER A 64 1.43 -12.40 5.13
N GLU A 65 1.27 -11.87 3.92
CA GLU A 65 1.77 -10.54 3.55
C GLU A 65 0.99 -9.43 4.25
N LYS A 66 -0.32 -9.60 4.43
CA LYS A 66 -1.17 -8.65 5.19
C LYS A 66 -0.77 -8.55 6.67
N LYS A 67 -0.01 -9.49 7.23
CA LYS A 67 0.57 -9.37 8.59
C LYS A 67 1.53 -8.20 8.72
N ILE A 68 2.05 -7.65 7.62
CA ILE A 68 2.81 -6.38 7.69
C ILE A 68 1.97 -5.25 8.29
N ALA A 69 0.65 -5.34 8.23
CA ALA A 69 -0.27 -4.41 8.88
C ALA A 69 -0.15 -4.38 10.42
N GLU A 70 0.45 -5.40 11.05
CA GLU A 70 0.79 -5.33 12.47
C GLU A 70 1.77 -4.17 12.76
N SER A 71 2.62 -3.83 11.79
CA SER A 71 3.50 -2.66 11.91
C SER A 71 2.71 -1.35 11.86
N LEU A 72 1.61 -1.25 11.08
CA LEU A 72 0.71 -0.08 11.07
C LEU A 72 0.17 0.22 12.47
N ILE A 73 -0.25 -0.82 13.20
CA ILE A 73 -0.82 -0.69 14.56
C ILE A 73 0.18 -0.01 15.51
N LYS A 74 1.47 -0.36 15.40
CA LYS A 74 2.54 0.21 16.25
C LYS A 74 2.73 1.71 16.01
N TYR A 75 2.48 2.20 14.80
CA TYR A 75 2.63 3.62 14.48
C TYR A 75 1.43 4.47 14.96
N ASN A 76 0.20 3.95 14.93
CA ASN A 76 -0.99 4.67 15.42
C ASN A 76 -0.83 5.13 16.87
N ALA A 77 -0.25 4.28 17.72
CA ALA A 77 -0.06 4.57 19.14
C ALA A 77 0.83 5.81 19.41
N ASN A 78 1.60 6.25 18.40
CA ASN A 78 2.60 7.31 18.52
C ASN A 78 2.23 8.62 17.81
N GLU A 79 1.15 8.67 17.03
CA GLU A 79 0.75 9.89 16.30
C GLU A 79 -0.45 10.60 16.94
N LYS A 80 -0.27 11.89 17.26
CA LYS A 80 -1.31 12.78 17.81
C LYS A 80 -1.90 13.74 16.76
N SER A 81 -1.42 13.71 15.52
CA SER A 81 -1.77 14.69 14.49
C SER A 81 -1.70 14.09 13.10
N LEU A 82 -2.58 14.57 12.21
CA LEU A 82 -2.54 14.23 10.78
C LEU A 82 -1.19 14.60 10.17
N PRO A 83 -0.63 13.78 9.27
CA PRO A 83 0.54 14.17 8.51
C PRO A 83 0.25 15.43 7.70
N THR A 84 1.03 16.48 7.92
CA THR A 84 0.88 17.78 7.21
C THR A 84 1.91 17.97 6.10
N ASP A 85 2.91 17.09 6.01
CA ASP A 85 3.96 17.16 5.01
C ASP A 85 3.54 16.55 3.66
N VAL A 86 4.16 17.04 2.59
CA VAL A 86 3.97 16.56 1.20
C VAL A 86 4.09 15.03 1.13
N PRO A 87 3.19 14.32 0.41
CA PRO A 87 3.28 12.87 0.25
C PRO A 87 4.64 12.49 -0.35
N VAL A 88 5.34 11.59 0.33
CA VAL A 88 6.66 11.12 -0.12
C VAL A 88 6.43 9.84 -0.92
N PHE A 89 7.01 9.80 -2.12
CA PHE A 89 7.00 8.60 -2.94
C PHE A 89 7.68 7.45 -2.19
N CYS A 90 6.93 6.40 -1.86
CA CYS A 90 7.37 5.39 -0.93
C CYS A 90 7.93 4.18 -1.69
N PHE A 91 9.05 4.38 -2.37
CA PHE A 91 9.80 3.32 -3.07
C PHE A 91 10.22 2.17 -2.14
N GLN A 92 10.37 2.48 -0.84
CA GLN A 92 10.83 1.54 0.19
C GLN A 92 9.78 0.49 0.56
N LEU A 93 8.51 0.67 0.16
CA LEU A 93 7.39 -0.21 0.52
C LEU A 93 7.59 -1.68 0.17
N TYR A 94 8.38 -1.96 -0.87
CA TYR A 94 8.46 -3.32 -1.41
C TYR A 94 9.70 -4.09 -0.99
N HIS A 95 10.70 -3.42 -0.43
CA HIS A 95 11.84 -4.09 0.17
C HIS A 95 11.51 -4.64 1.56
N ARG A 96 10.42 -5.43 1.71
CA ARG A 96 10.11 -6.40 2.81
C ARG A 96 10.49 -6.04 4.27
N THR A 97 10.82 -4.80 4.58
CA THR A 97 11.29 -4.39 5.89
C THR A 97 10.14 -3.72 6.58
N ALA A 98 9.82 -4.20 7.78
CA ALA A 98 8.90 -3.58 8.73
C ALA A 98 9.31 -2.15 9.17
N SER A 99 10.27 -1.52 8.48
CA SER A 99 10.84 -0.20 8.76
C SER A 99 10.37 0.90 7.81
N ILE A 100 9.48 0.60 6.86
CA ILE A 100 8.76 1.65 6.13
C ILE A 100 8.07 2.52 7.17
N GLY A 101 8.26 3.84 7.10
CA GLY A 101 7.48 4.75 7.89
C GLY A 101 6.03 4.53 7.49
N TRP A 102 5.24 3.83 8.29
CA TRP A 102 3.80 3.70 8.05
C TRP A 102 3.04 4.85 8.71
N LYS A 103 3.72 5.99 8.85
CA LYS A 103 3.24 7.15 9.59
C LYS A 103 2.03 7.73 8.86
N LYS A 104 2.17 7.99 7.56
CA LYS A 104 1.08 8.59 6.79
C LYS A 104 -0.01 7.61 6.39
N SER A 105 0.25 6.30 6.45
CA SER A 105 -0.72 5.26 6.10
C SER A 105 -2.02 5.31 6.91
N TRP A 106 -2.01 5.93 8.10
CA TRP A 106 -3.22 6.17 8.88
C TRP A 106 -4.15 7.23 8.29
N LEU A 107 -3.70 8.06 7.35
CA LEU A 107 -4.52 9.14 6.78
C LEU A 107 -5.84 8.60 6.21
N ILE A 108 -5.81 7.46 5.50
CA ILE A 108 -7.03 6.90 4.91
C ILE A 108 -8.03 6.45 5.98
N PHE A 109 -7.56 5.93 7.12
CA PHE A 109 -8.42 5.57 8.24
C PHE A 109 -9.09 6.81 8.83
N HIS A 110 -8.33 7.89 9.03
CA HIS A 110 -8.86 9.17 9.53
C HIS A 110 -9.88 9.79 8.57
N LEU A 111 -9.58 9.82 7.27
CA LEU A 111 -10.48 10.35 6.24
C LEU A 111 -11.79 9.56 6.17
N LEU A 112 -11.71 8.24 6.35
CA LEU A 112 -12.88 7.35 6.37
C LEU A 112 -13.55 7.25 7.75
N LYS A 113 -13.06 7.99 8.76
CA LYS A 113 -13.55 7.96 10.16
C LYS A 113 -13.52 6.56 10.78
N GLN A 114 -12.50 5.78 10.47
CA GLN A 114 -12.30 4.42 10.97
C GLN A 114 -11.13 4.38 11.94
N ASP A 115 -11.25 3.59 13.00
CA ASP A 115 -10.21 3.43 14.03
C ASP A 115 -9.16 2.34 13.71
N GLY A 116 -9.41 1.58 12.64
CA GLY A 116 -8.56 0.46 12.22
C GLY A 116 -8.51 -0.68 13.24
N SER A 117 -9.49 -0.79 14.15
CA SER A 117 -9.57 -1.86 15.16
C SER A 117 -9.50 -3.26 14.55
N TRP A 118 -10.05 -3.43 13.34
CA TRP A 118 -9.99 -4.67 12.57
C TRP A 118 -8.56 -5.11 12.21
N LEU A 119 -7.58 -4.20 12.13
CA LEU A 119 -6.17 -4.55 11.89
C LEU A 119 -5.61 -5.47 12.99
N LYS A 120 -6.15 -5.39 14.22
CA LYS A 120 -5.75 -6.25 15.34
C LYS A 120 -6.25 -7.69 15.21
N LYS A 121 -7.22 -7.93 14.32
CA LYS A 121 -7.75 -9.27 14.02
C LYS A 121 -6.84 -9.97 13.02
N ASN A 122 -6.89 -11.30 13.00
CA ASN A 122 -6.25 -12.08 11.94
C ASN A 122 -6.84 -11.65 10.57
N PRO A 123 -6.01 -11.44 9.51
CA PRO A 123 -6.49 -11.11 8.16
C PRO A 123 -7.64 -11.98 7.64
N GLN A 124 -7.68 -13.25 8.03
CA GLN A 124 -8.76 -14.18 7.69
C GLN A 124 -10.14 -13.73 8.19
N ALA A 125 -10.19 -12.99 9.30
CA ALA A 125 -11.41 -12.48 9.90
C ALA A 125 -11.78 -11.06 9.43
N TRP A 126 -10.95 -10.40 8.60
CA TRP A 126 -11.22 -9.03 8.15
C TRP A 126 -12.47 -8.96 7.26
N GLU A 127 -12.70 -9.97 6.41
CA GLU A 127 -13.88 -10.03 5.54
C GLU A 127 -15.19 -10.23 6.30
N GLU A 128 -15.15 -10.45 7.60
CA GLU A 128 -16.34 -10.50 8.47
C GLU A 128 -16.61 -9.16 9.15
N ASP A 129 -15.59 -8.30 9.25
CA ASP A 129 -15.64 -7.02 9.94
C ASP A 129 -16.37 -5.94 9.12
N PHE A 130 -17.28 -5.22 9.78
CA PHE A 130 -18.09 -4.18 9.13
C PHE A 130 -17.26 -2.98 8.66
N ALA A 131 -16.35 -2.49 9.51
CA ALA A 131 -15.50 -1.35 9.19
C ALA A 131 -14.55 -1.68 8.03
N PHE A 132 -14.00 -2.90 8.00
CA PHE A 132 -13.20 -3.37 6.87
C PHE A 132 -14.01 -3.39 5.57
N LYS A 133 -15.23 -3.95 5.59
CA LYS A 133 -16.11 -4.00 4.41
C LYS A 133 -16.44 -2.61 3.88
N GLU A 134 -16.72 -1.68 4.78
CA GLU A 134 -17.02 -0.29 4.44
C GLU A 134 -15.82 0.39 3.76
N MET A 135 -14.63 0.30 4.35
CA MET A 135 -13.41 0.85 3.72
C MET A 135 -13.10 0.19 2.37
N LYS A 136 -13.29 -1.13 2.28
CA LYS A 136 -13.10 -1.89 1.04
C LYS A 136 -14.13 -1.52 -0.04
N PHE A 137 -15.34 -1.14 0.34
CA PHE A 137 -16.33 -0.64 -0.61
C PHE A 137 -15.95 0.75 -1.12
N LEU A 138 -15.61 1.66 -0.21
CA LEU A 138 -15.23 3.04 -0.54
C LEU A 138 -13.95 3.11 -1.37
N SER A 139 -13.00 2.19 -1.17
CA SER A 139 -11.81 2.12 -2.02
C SER A 139 -12.11 1.80 -3.49
N LYS A 140 -13.23 1.17 -3.82
CA LYS A 140 -13.61 0.80 -5.20
C LYS A 140 -14.42 1.86 -5.95
N THR A 141 -14.84 2.92 -5.26
CA THR A 141 -15.76 3.95 -5.78
C THR A 141 -14.96 5.16 -6.25
#